data_AF-A0A8N4L4W8-F1
#
_entry.id   AF-A0A8N4L4W8-F1
#
_cell.length_a   1.000
_cell.length_b   1.000
_cell.length_c   1.000
_cell.angle_alpha   90.00
_cell.angle_beta   90.00
_cell.angle_gamma   90.00
#
_symmetry.space_group_name_H-M   'P 1'
#
loop_
_entity.id
_entity.type
_entity.pdbx_description
1 polymer ?
#
loop_
_entity_poly.entity_id
_entity_poly.type
_entity_poly.pdbx_seq_one_letter_code
_entity_poly.pdbx_strand_id
1 'polypeptide(L)'
;MSKTPIDWEKCPYVPRPSLVSDPITAFGTYRSDRAQRKSSILDPINRAAIKPNYRILHEPIKPYVPARDQNRERILNMVRQHIDTVEAGGNTAARTSRDSLDTVLPRLHRAVSESLPIKREISRNERSGATVTKYYY
;
A
#
# COMPACT_ATOMS: atom_id res chain seq x y z
N MET A 1 -35.52 5.34 65.65
CA MET A 1 -34.70 4.14 65.36
C MET A 1 -33.42 4.59 64.66
N SER A 2 -32.27 4.51 65.34
CA SER A 2 -30.97 4.93 64.82
C SER A 2 -30.43 3.88 63.84
N LYS A 3 -30.07 4.30 62.61
CA LYS A 3 -29.37 3.45 61.64
C LYS A 3 -27.97 3.13 62.17
N THR A 4 -27.61 1.85 62.22
CA THR A 4 -26.26 1.40 62.55
C THR A 4 -25.25 1.99 61.55
N PRO A 5 -24.14 2.59 62.01
CA PRO A 5 -23.13 3.13 61.12
C PRO A 5 -22.45 1.98 60.36
N ILE A 6 -22.32 2.13 59.03
CA ILE A 6 -21.67 1.15 58.17
C ILE A 6 -20.17 1.24 58.38
N ASP A 7 -19.56 0.13 58.76
CA ASP A 7 -18.12 -0.03 58.96
C ASP A 7 -17.43 -0.18 57.60
N TRP A 8 -16.95 0.94 57.06
CA TRP A 8 -16.34 1.03 55.74
C TRP A 8 -14.98 0.31 55.64
N GLU A 9 -14.35 -0.05 56.77
CA GLU A 9 -13.09 -0.80 56.78
C GLU A 9 -13.28 -2.29 56.47
N LYS A 10 -14.50 -2.82 56.65
CA LYS A 10 -14.84 -4.22 56.37
C LYS A 10 -15.42 -4.48 54.98
N CYS A 11 -15.73 -3.44 54.21
CA CYS A 11 -16.17 -3.61 52.83
C CYS A 11 -14.95 -3.83 51.93
N PRO A 12 -14.75 -5.02 51.35
CA PRO A 12 -13.70 -5.19 50.34
C PRO A 12 -13.95 -4.17 49.23
N TYR A 13 -12.91 -3.42 48.86
CA TYR A 13 -12.99 -2.40 47.82
C TYR A 13 -13.35 -3.07 46.49
N VAL A 14 -14.63 -3.14 46.17
CA VAL A 14 -15.13 -3.48 44.85
C VAL A 14 -15.15 -2.16 44.08
N PRO A 15 -14.21 -1.89 43.17
CA PRO A 15 -14.25 -0.68 42.37
C PRO A 15 -15.62 -0.62 41.69
N ARG A 16 -16.33 0.50 41.87
CA ARG A 16 -17.64 0.68 41.25
C ARG A 16 -17.46 0.53 39.74
N PRO A 17 -18.37 -0.15 39.03
CA PRO A 17 -18.30 -0.26 37.57
C PRO A 17 -18.18 1.09 36.84
N SER A 18 -18.62 2.19 37.48
CA SER A 18 -18.46 3.56 36.98
C SER A 18 -17.04 4.14 37.10
N LEU A 19 -16.18 3.56 37.95
CA LEU A 19 -14.77 3.92 38.15
C LEU A 19 -13.82 3.09 37.28
N VAL A 20 -14.31 2.00 36.69
CA VAL A 20 -13.59 1.21 35.69
C VAL A 20 -13.98 1.77 34.33
N SER A 21 -13.09 2.54 33.70
CA SER A 21 -13.31 2.99 32.33
C SER A 21 -13.47 1.77 31.43
N ASP A 22 -14.64 1.64 30.81
CA ASP A 22 -14.91 0.59 29.82
C ASP A 22 -13.78 0.62 28.77
N PRO A 23 -13.05 -0.48 28.51
CA PRO A 23 -11.89 -0.46 27.61
C PRO A 23 -12.21 0.03 26.20
N ILE A 24 -13.49 -0.01 25.82
CA ILE A 24 -14.00 0.52 24.55
C ILE A 24 -14.01 2.06 24.54
N THR A 25 -14.22 2.70 25.69
CA THR A 25 -14.33 4.17 25.82
C THR A 25 -13.07 4.84 26.39
N ALA A 26 -12.15 4.08 26.99
CA ALA A 26 -10.93 4.60 27.63
C ALA A 26 -9.94 5.28 26.66
N PHE A 27 -9.95 4.91 25.37
CA PHE A 27 -8.97 5.39 24.37
C PHE A 27 -9.58 6.04 23.13
N GLY A 28 -10.89 6.29 23.08
CA GLY A 28 -11.47 6.89 21.88
C GLY A 28 -12.92 7.34 22.02
N THR A 29 -13.20 8.52 21.47
CA THR A 29 -14.56 8.98 21.17
C THR A 29 -15.26 7.94 20.30
N TYR A 30 -16.41 7.44 20.78
CA TYR A 30 -17.32 6.60 20.03
C TYR A 30 -17.66 7.28 18.70
N ARG A 31 -17.03 6.87 17.60
CA ARG A 31 -17.47 7.28 16.27
C ARG A 31 -18.79 6.57 16.07
N SER A 32 -19.90 7.32 16.07
CA SER A 32 -21.21 6.75 15.80
C SER A 32 -21.15 5.90 14.53
N ASP A 33 -21.85 4.77 14.49
CA ASP A 33 -21.94 3.91 13.29
C ASP A 33 -22.31 4.70 12.03
N ARG A 34 -23.00 5.83 12.21
CA ARG A 34 -23.34 6.80 11.16
C ARG A 34 -22.12 7.44 10.50
N ALA A 35 -21.02 7.64 11.23
CA ALA A 35 -19.75 8.14 10.70
C ALA A 35 -18.91 7.03 10.01
N GLN A 36 -19.15 5.75 10.31
CA GLN A 36 -18.48 4.64 9.60
C GLN A 36 -19.09 4.35 8.24
N ARG A 37 -20.39 4.59 8.06
CA ARG A 37 -21.04 4.54 6.75
C ARG A 37 -20.63 5.77 5.95
N LYS A 38 -19.45 5.71 5.31
CA LYS A 38 -19.04 6.68 4.30
C LYS A 38 -20.16 6.76 3.26
N SER A 39 -20.98 7.81 3.32
CA SER A 39 -21.95 8.10 2.29
C SER A 39 -21.18 8.25 0.98
N SER A 40 -21.68 7.62 -0.08
CA SER A 40 -21.15 7.83 -1.44
C SER A 40 -20.94 9.32 -1.68
N ILE A 41 -19.77 9.69 -2.20
CA ILE A 41 -19.45 11.09 -2.57
C ILE A 41 -20.36 11.57 -3.70
N LEU A 42 -20.93 10.63 -4.46
CA LEU A 42 -21.85 10.90 -5.56
C LEU A 42 -23.29 11.00 -5.08
N ASP A 43 -24.01 12.00 -5.58
CA ASP A 43 -25.46 12.13 -5.43
C ASP A 43 -26.19 10.91 -6.03
N PRO A 44 -27.36 10.52 -5.49
CA PRO A 44 -28.12 9.36 -5.97
C PRO A 44 -28.43 9.39 -7.47
N ILE A 45 -28.73 10.58 -8.02
CA ILE A 45 -29.02 10.77 -9.45
C ILE A 45 -27.76 10.48 -10.29
N ASN A 46 -26.62 11.03 -9.88
CA ASN A 46 -25.34 10.81 -10.56
C ASN A 46 -24.90 9.36 -10.47
N ARG A 47 -25.14 8.71 -9.32
CA ARG A 47 -24.87 7.28 -9.14
C ARG A 47 -25.70 6.41 -10.08
N ALA A 48 -26.98 6.71 -10.27
CA ALA A 48 -27.85 5.97 -11.18
C ALA A 48 -27.48 6.16 -12.66
N ALA A 49 -26.87 7.29 -13.01
CA ALA A 49 -26.42 7.58 -14.37
C ALA A 49 -25.12 6.83 -14.76
N ILE A 50 -24.34 6.34 -13.79
CA ILE A 50 -23.11 5.58 -14.07
C ILE A 50 -23.47 4.19 -14.59
N LYS A 51 -23.36 4.04 -15.91
CA LYS A 51 -23.53 2.74 -16.58
C LYS A 51 -22.24 1.92 -16.43
N PRO A 52 -22.34 0.59 -16.20
CA PRO A 52 -21.17 -0.28 -16.24
C PRO A 52 -20.54 -0.23 -17.63
N ASN A 53 -19.23 -0.42 -17.71
CA ASN A 53 -18.53 -0.49 -18.99
C ASN A 53 -19.06 -1.67 -19.81
N TYR A 54 -19.59 -1.39 -21.00
CA TYR A 54 -20.19 -2.40 -21.87
C TYR A 54 -19.23 -3.56 -22.17
N ARG A 55 -17.93 -3.28 -22.32
CA ARG A 55 -16.92 -4.31 -22.62
C ARG A 55 -16.84 -5.34 -21.50
N ILE A 56 -16.76 -4.86 -20.25
CA ILE A 56 -16.66 -5.69 -19.06
C ILE A 56 -17.96 -6.47 -18.84
N LEU A 57 -19.12 -5.86 -19.11
CA LEU A 57 -20.42 -6.50 -18.92
C LEU A 57 -20.65 -7.68 -19.87
N HIS A 58 -20.13 -7.59 -21.11
CA HIS A 58 -20.25 -8.65 -22.11
C HIS A 58 -19.09 -9.66 -22.08
N GLU A 59 -18.06 -9.43 -21.27
CA GLU A 59 -16.98 -10.39 -21.08
C GLU A 59 -17.47 -11.58 -20.25
N PRO A 60 -17.13 -12.82 -20.63
CA PRO A 60 -17.45 -13.99 -19.82
C PRO A 60 -16.72 -13.91 -18.48
N ILE A 61 -17.43 -14.22 -17.39
CA ILE A 61 -16.85 -14.25 -16.04
C ILE A 61 -15.76 -15.32 -16.01
N LYS A 62 -14.52 -14.90 -15.77
CA LYS A 62 -13.38 -15.80 -15.64
C LYS A 62 -13.52 -16.63 -14.35
N PRO A 63 -13.09 -17.90 -14.34
CA PRO A 63 -13.06 -18.67 -13.12
C PRO A 63 -12.14 -18.00 -12.09
N TYR A 64 -12.48 -18.17 -10.81
CA TYR A 64 -11.61 -17.68 -9.75
C TYR A 64 -10.25 -18.38 -9.79
N VAL A 65 -9.18 -17.60 -9.79
CA VAL A 65 -7.80 -18.09 -9.72
C VAL A 65 -7.14 -17.46 -8.48
N PRO A 66 -6.59 -18.26 -7.54
CA PRO A 66 -5.85 -17.73 -6.40
C PRO A 66 -4.71 -16.81 -6.83
N ALA A 67 -4.43 -15.77 -6.05
CA ALA A 67 -3.33 -14.84 -6.33
C ALA A 67 -1.96 -15.55 -6.44
N ARG A 68 -1.79 -16.67 -5.73
CA ARG A 68 -0.61 -17.53 -5.84
C ARG A 68 -0.44 -18.10 -7.25
N ASP A 69 -1.52 -18.61 -7.82
CA ASP A 69 -1.51 -19.25 -9.14
C ASP A 69 -1.40 -18.22 -10.26
N GLN A 70 -2.06 -17.06 -10.10
CA GLN A 70 -1.95 -15.92 -11.03
C GLN A 70 -0.48 -15.48 -11.22
N ASN A 71 0.33 -15.55 -10.17
CA ASN A 71 1.72 -15.08 -10.20
C ASN A 71 2.75 -16.20 -10.35
N ARG A 72 2.32 -17.47 -10.42
CA ARG A 72 3.20 -18.64 -10.37
C ARG A 72 4.26 -18.61 -11.48
N GLU A 73 3.83 -18.45 -12.72
CA GLU A 73 4.75 -18.43 -13.87
C GLU A 73 5.70 -17.24 -13.83
N ARG A 74 5.19 -16.05 -13.48
CA ARG A 74 6.00 -14.84 -13.33
C ARG A 74 7.12 -15.05 -12.31
N ILE A 75 6.78 -15.58 -11.14
CA ILE A 75 7.76 -15.83 -10.07
C ILE A 75 8.77 -16.91 -10.50
N LEU A 76 8.31 -18.02 -11.08
CA LEU A 76 9.20 -19.07 -11.57
C LEU A 76 10.18 -18.54 -12.62
N ASN A 77 9.70 -17.71 -13.56
CA ASN A 77 10.56 -17.08 -14.57
C ASN A 77 11.57 -16.13 -13.94
N MET A 78 11.15 -15.34 -12.94
CA MET A 78 12.08 -14.49 -12.19
C MET A 78 13.13 -15.34 -11.47
N VAL A 79 12.75 -16.44 -10.82
CA VAL A 79 13.68 -17.33 -10.13
C VAL A 79 14.67 -17.98 -11.11
N ARG A 80 14.19 -18.49 -12.26
CA ARG A 80 15.08 -19.03 -13.30
C ARG A 80 16.10 -18.00 -13.78
N GLN A 81 15.62 -16.81 -14.14
CA GLN A 81 16.51 -15.69 -14.48
C GLN A 81 17.48 -15.32 -13.36
N HIS A 82 17.11 -15.52 -12.08
CA HIS A 82 18.05 -15.32 -10.97
C HIS A 82 19.19 -16.34 -11.01
N ILE A 83 18.84 -17.61 -11.14
CA ILE A 83 19.77 -18.73 -11.14
C ILE A 83 20.73 -18.56 -12.31
N ASP A 84 20.19 -18.38 -13.52
CA ASP A 84 20.99 -18.22 -14.74
C ASP A 84 21.98 -17.04 -14.64
N THR A 85 21.56 -15.92 -14.03
CA THR A 85 22.42 -14.74 -13.88
C THR A 85 23.51 -14.92 -12.82
N VAL A 86 23.20 -15.59 -11.72
CA VAL A 86 24.18 -15.88 -10.66
C VAL A 86 25.18 -16.94 -11.13
N GLU A 87 24.71 -18.01 -11.78
CA GLU A 87 25.56 -19.08 -12.33
C GLU A 87 26.48 -18.57 -13.44
N ALA A 88 26.05 -17.61 -14.25
CA ALA A 88 26.87 -16.95 -15.26
C ALA A 88 27.90 -15.94 -14.71
N GLY A 89 28.07 -15.85 -13.38
CA GLY A 89 29.00 -14.91 -12.75
C GLY A 89 28.54 -13.44 -12.80
N GLY A 90 27.25 -13.22 -13.10
CA GLY A 90 26.64 -11.90 -13.15
C GLY A 90 26.34 -11.34 -11.76
N ASN A 91 26.63 -10.06 -11.56
CA ASN A 91 26.28 -9.30 -10.38
C ASN A 91 24.78 -8.94 -10.38
N THR A 92 24.12 -9.10 -9.23
CA THR A 92 22.67 -8.88 -9.00
C THR A 92 22.19 -7.47 -9.38
N ALA A 93 23.10 -6.51 -9.49
CA ALA A 93 22.84 -5.13 -9.93
C ALA A 93 22.43 -4.99 -11.41
N ALA A 94 22.84 -5.90 -12.30
CA ALA A 94 22.45 -5.86 -13.72
C ALA A 94 20.95 -6.19 -13.94
N ARG A 95 20.28 -6.68 -12.89
CA ARG A 95 18.95 -7.30 -12.95
C ARG A 95 17.79 -6.34 -12.69
N THR A 96 18.05 -5.18 -12.05
CA THR A 96 17.02 -4.19 -11.73
C THR A 96 16.74 -3.23 -12.89
N SER A 97 17.39 -3.34 -14.05
CA SER A 97 17.28 -2.33 -15.12
C SER A 97 15.85 -2.13 -15.66
N ARG A 98 15.04 -3.19 -15.70
CA ARG A 98 13.65 -3.15 -16.22
C ARG A 98 12.65 -2.54 -15.23
N ASP A 99 12.88 -2.74 -13.94
CA ASP A 99 12.02 -2.26 -12.83
C ASP A 99 12.75 -1.23 -11.94
N SER A 100 13.83 -0.62 -12.46
CA SER A 100 14.62 0.32 -11.68
C SER A 100 13.73 1.51 -11.32
N LEU A 101 13.64 1.81 -10.04
CA LEU A 101 12.84 2.95 -9.58
C LEU A 101 13.31 4.24 -10.26
N ASP A 102 14.60 4.35 -10.57
CA ASP A 102 15.19 5.48 -11.29
C ASP A 102 14.70 5.62 -12.75
N THR A 103 14.20 4.54 -13.36
CA THR A 103 13.64 4.56 -14.73
C THR A 103 12.11 4.58 -14.74
N VAL A 104 11.47 3.98 -13.74
CA VAL A 104 10.01 3.88 -13.62
C VAL A 104 9.40 5.15 -13.02
N LEU A 105 9.99 5.70 -11.96
CA LEU A 105 9.43 6.86 -11.26
C LEU A 105 9.34 8.12 -12.16
N PRO A 106 10.36 8.47 -12.97
CA PRO A 106 10.24 9.63 -13.85
C PRO A 106 9.13 9.50 -14.90
N ARG A 107 8.88 8.28 -15.40
CA ARG A 107 7.79 7.97 -16.34
C ARG A 107 6.42 8.02 -15.69
N LEU A 108 6.29 7.45 -14.49
CA LEU A 108 5.03 7.40 -13.73
C LEU A 108 4.59 8.79 -13.28
N HIS A 109 5.54 9.62 -12.85
CA HIS A 109 5.26 10.95 -12.31
C HIS A 109 5.19 12.05 -13.37
N ARG A 110 5.32 11.74 -14.68
CA ARG A 110 5.44 12.75 -15.76
C ARG A 110 6.45 13.88 -15.44
N ALA A 111 7.42 13.60 -14.57
CA ALA A 111 8.48 14.55 -14.23
C ALA A 111 9.45 14.74 -15.40
N VAL A 112 9.37 13.86 -16.40
CA VAL A 112 9.87 14.11 -17.75
C VAL A 112 8.74 14.80 -18.52
N SER A 113 8.70 16.13 -18.45
CA SER A 113 7.97 16.94 -19.41
C SER A 113 8.39 16.51 -20.82
N GLU A 114 7.43 16.12 -21.66
CA GLU A 114 7.59 15.74 -23.08
C GLU A 114 8.29 16.81 -23.94
N SER A 115 8.61 17.98 -23.38
CA SER A 115 9.19 19.14 -24.04
C SER A 115 10.68 19.38 -23.82
N LEU A 116 11.38 18.61 -22.96
CA LEU A 116 12.82 18.84 -22.72
C LEU A 116 13.65 17.67 -23.27
N PRO A 117 14.56 17.91 -24.24
CA PRO A 117 15.44 16.89 -24.77
C PRO A 117 16.55 16.64 -23.74
N ILE A 118 16.25 15.90 -22.67
CA ILE A 118 17.25 15.56 -21.67
C ILE A 118 18.25 14.60 -22.31
N LYS A 119 19.35 15.15 -22.83
CA LYS A 119 20.47 14.35 -23.34
C LYS A 119 21.19 13.79 -22.12
N ARG A 120 21.21 12.47 -21.98
CA ARG A 120 21.92 11.78 -20.90
C ARG A 120 23.24 11.24 -21.42
N GLU A 121 24.34 11.70 -20.85
CA GLU A 121 25.67 11.18 -21.14
C GLU A 121 26.19 10.42 -19.92
N ILE A 122 26.57 9.17 -20.14
CA ILE A 122 27.14 8.30 -19.10
C ILE A 122 28.61 8.13 -19.44
N SER A 123 29.49 8.60 -18.57
CA SER A 123 30.92 8.43 -18.71
C SER A 123 31.48 7.65 -17.52
N ARG A 124 32.54 6.88 -17.78
CA ARG A 124 33.24 6.14 -16.73
C ARG A 124 34.49 6.91 -16.36
N ASN A 125 34.62 7.27 -15.09
CA ASN A 125 35.80 7.97 -14.62
C ASN A 125 37.00 7.02 -14.61
N GLU A 126 38.00 7.31 -15.43
CA GLU A 126 39.18 6.46 -15.60
C GLU A 126 40.02 6.34 -14.32
N ARG A 127 39.97 7.33 -13.42
CA ARG A 127 40.74 7.30 -12.15
C ARG A 127 40.05 6.54 -11.03
N SER A 128 38.71 6.63 -10.94
CA SER A 128 37.95 6.05 -9.82
C SER A 128 37.11 4.83 -10.21
N GLY A 129 37.01 4.52 -11.50
CA GLY A 129 36.16 3.46 -12.04
C GLY A 129 34.65 3.74 -11.93
N ALA A 130 34.26 4.81 -11.24
CA ALA A 130 32.88 5.19 -10.99
C ALA A 130 32.19 5.68 -12.27
N THR A 131 30.97 5.23 -12.49
CA THR A 131 30.10 5.73 -13.56
C THR A 131 29.44 7.03 -13.14
N VAL A 132 29.64 8.07 -13.93
CA VAL A 132 29.05 9.39 -13.73
C VAL A 132 28.01 9.64 -14.81
N THR A 133 26.81 10.04 -14.39
CA THR A 133 25.72 10.37 -15.30
C THR A 133 25.52 11.88 -15.28
N LYS A 134 25.65 12.53 -16.44
CA LYS A 134 25.35 13.96 -16.61
C LYS A 134 24.03 14.13 -17.35
N TYR A 135 23.23 15.09 -16.88
CA TYR A 135 21.98 15.50 -17.49
C TYR A 135 22.15 16.90 -18.08
N TYR A 136 21.87 17.04 -19.38
CA TYR A 136 21.82 18.33 -20.07
C TYR A 136 20.35 18.72 -20.27
N TYR A 137 20.03 19.99 -20.02
CA TYR A 137 18.69 20.58 -20.17
C TYR A 137 18.66 21.52 -21.37
#